data_AF-A0A101SJX2-F1
#
_entry.id   AF-A0A101SJX2-F1
#
_cell.length_a   1.000
_cell.length_b   1.000
_cell.length_c   1.000
_cell.angle_alpha   90.00
_cell.angle_beta   90.00
_cell.angle_gamma   90.00
#
_symmetry.space_group_name_H-M   'P 1'
#
loop_
_entity.id
_entity.type
_entity.pdbx_description
1 polymer ?
#
loop_
_entity_poly.entity_id
_entity_poly.type
_entity_poly.pdbx_seq_one_letter_code
_entity_poly.pdbx_strand_id
1 'polypeptide(L)' 'MAEAVRNGDAPGVVAQAIVAAATDPKPKPRHTAGPLAGRTRIPRRLAPAAVLDQRIRRMNQLAG' A
#
# COMPACT_ATOMS: atom_id res chain seq x y z
N MET A 1 -8.36 6.78 3.59
CA MET A 1 -7.76 5.59 2.95
C MET A 1 -8.83 4.77 2.24
N ALA A 2 -10.01 4.60 2.82
CA ALA A 2 -11.15 3.90 2.24
C ALA A 2 -11.46 4.28 0.77
N GLU A 3 -11.51 5.57 0.43
CA GLU A 3 -11.74 6.01 -0.96
C GLU A 3 -10.61 5.60 -1.92
N ALA A 4 -9.35 5.69 -1.48
CA ALA A 4 -8.22 5.26 -2.29
C ALA A 4 -8.23 3.74 -2.53
N VAL A 5 -8.71 2.95 -1.57
CA VAL A 5 -8.91 1.51 -1.74
C VAL A 5 -10.07 1.23 -2.70
N ARG A 6 -11.16 2.01 -2.61
CA ARG A 6 -12.33 1.86 -3.48
C ARG A 6 -12.04 2.23 -4.93
N ASN A 7 -11.31 3.32 -5.15
CA ASN A 7 -11.00 3.83 -6.48
C ASN A 7 -9.79 3.10 -7.11
N GLY A 8 -8.91 2.57 -6.27
CA GLY A 8 -7.66 1.94 -6.69
C GLY A 8 -6.67 2.94 -7.29
N ASP A 9 -5.52 2.41 -7.74
CA ASP A 9 -4.56 3.18 -8.53
C ASP A 9 -4.99 3.24 -10.00
N ALA A 10 -4.62 4.32 -10.69
CA ALA A 10 -4.90 4.46 -12.11
C ALA A 10 -4.25 3.32 -12.93
N PRO A 11 -4.90 2.82 -14.01
CA PRO A 11 -4.39 1.69 -14.79
C PRO A 11 -2.95 1.89 -15.31
N GLY A 12 -2.58 3.13 -15.66
CA GLY A 12 -1.21 3.45 -16.10
C GLY A 12 -0.15 3.22 -15.01
N VAL A 13 -0.48 3.48 -13.74
CA VAL A 13 0.41 3.21 -12.60
C VAL A 13 0.57 1.70 -12.40
N VAL A 14 -0.51 0.95 -12.57
CA VAL A 14 -0.50 -0.51 -12.49
C VAL A 14 0.35 -1.10 -13.62
N ALA A 15 0.18 -0.60 -14.85
CA ALA A 15 0.96 -1.04 -16.01
C ALA A 15 2.47 -0.83 -15.80
N GLN A 16 2.88 0.33 -15.28
CA GLN A 16 4.28 0.59 -14.94
C GLN A 16 4.81 -0.38 -13.89
N ALA A 17 4.03 -0.68 -12.85
CA ALA A 17 4.42 -1.64 -11.82
C ALA A 17 4.56 -3.06 -12.38
N ILE A 18 3.71 -3.46 -13.34
CA ILE A 18 3.80 -4.76 -14.02
C ILE A 18 5.06 -4.84 -14.88
N VAL A 19 5.33 -3.81 -15.69
CA VAL A 19 6.55 -3.76 -16.52
C VAL A 19 7.79 -3.83 -15.64
N ALA A 20 7.84 -3.02 -14.58
CA ALA A 20 8.95 -3.04 -13.63
C ALA A 20 9.14 -4.43 -13.00
N ALA A 21 8.07 -5.10 -12.60
CA ALA A 21 8.12 -6.46 -12.06
C ALA A 21 8.62 -7.49 -13.08
N ALA A 22 8.21 -7.37 -14.35
CA ALA A 22 8.59 -8.29 -15.42
C ALA A 22 10.06 -8.11 -15.85
N THR A 23 10.60 -6.89 -15.73
CA THR A 23 11.99 -6.57 -16.12
C THR A 23 13.00 -6.64 -14.97
N ASP A 24 12.54 -6.86 -13.72
CA ASP A 24 13.41 -6.92 -12.55
C ASP A 24 14.26 -8.21 -12.59
N PRO A 25 15.62 -8.12 -12.60
CA PRO A 25 16.47 -9.31 -12.61
C PRO A 25 16.35 -10.16 -11.34
N LYS A 26 15.82 -9.60 -10.25
CA LYS A 26 15.50 -10.33 -9.01
C LYS A 26 14.13 -9.88 -8.49
N PRO A 27 13.03 -10.38 -9.10
CA PRO A 27 11.70 -9.88 -8.80
C PRO A 27 11.35 -10.08 -7.33
N LYS A 28 10.95 -9.01 -6.67
CA LYS A 28 10.50 -9.06 -5.27
C LYS A 28 9.15 -9.78 -5.19
N PRO A 29 8.87 -10.55 -4.12
CA PRO A 29 7.55 -11.16 -3.89
C PRO A 29 6.38 -10.16 -3.85
N ARG A 30 6.67 -8.86 -3.71
CA ARG A 30 5.68 -7.78 -3.74
C ARG A 30 6.23 -6.63 -4.57
N HIS A 31 5.55 -6.33 -5.68
CA HIS A 31 5.71 -5.10 -6.45
C HIS A 31 4.47 -4.23 -6.21
N THR A 32 4.59 -3.22 -5.35
CA THR A 32 3.46 -2.37 -4.99
C THR A 32 3.23 -1.33 -6.08
N ALA A 33 2.04 -1.33 -6.67
CA ALA A 33 1.57 -0.21 -7.47
C ALA A 33 1.23 0.98 -6.56
N GLY A 34 1.53 2.18 -7.03
CA GLY A 34 1.18 3.41 -6.35
C GLY A 34 1.95 3.71 -5.05
N PRO A 35 1.88 4.95 -4.57
CA PRO A 35 2.65 5.41 -3.40
C PRO A 35 2.05 4.92 -2.07
N LEU A 36 0.74 4.63 -2.01
CA LEU A 36 0.06 4.29 -0.76
C LEU A 36 0.42 2.88 -0.28
N ALA A 37 0.48 1.90 -1.17
CA ALA A 37 0.80 0.52 -0.82
C ALA A 37 2.22 0.40 -0.23
N GLY A 38 3.20 1.08 -0.81
CA GLY A 38 4.59 1.08 -0.33
C GLY A 38 4.77 1.72 1.06
N ARG A 39 4.00 2.78 1.37
CA ARG A 39 4.07 3.51 2.64
C ARG A 39 3.69 2.68 3.87
N THR A 40 2.93 1.60 3.68
CA THR A 40 2.53 0.71 4.79
C THR A 40 3.65 -0.24 5.26
N ARG A 41 4.74 -0.37 4.51
CA ARG A 41 5.79 -1.37 4.79
C ARG A 41 6.52 -1.15 6.11
N ILE A 42 6.86 0.10 6.43
CA ILE A 42 7.58 0.46 7.66
C ILE A 42 6.67 0.37 8.89
N PRO A 43 5.47 0.99 8.90
CA PRO A 43 4.55 0.88 10.04
C PRO A 43 4.17 -0.57 10.35
N ARG A 44 3.92 -1.41 9.34
CA ARG A 44 3.59 -2.83 9.54
C ARG A 44 4.72 -3.63 10.20
N ARG A 45 5.97 -3.17 10.10
CA ARG A 45 7.14 -3.86 10.66
C ARG A 45 7.56 -3.32 12.02
N LEU A 46 7.34 -2.03 12.28
CA LEU A 46 7.93 -1.35 13.43
C LEU A 46 6.91 -0.81 14.44
N ALA A 47 5.66 -0.56 14.03
CA ALA A 47 4.66 -0.01 14.94
C ALA A 47 4.02 -1.11 15.80
N PRO A 48 3.77 -0.86 17.10
CA PRO A 48 2.91 -1.71 17.91
C PRO A 48 1.53 -1.87 17.26
N ALA A 49 0.98 -3.08 17.31
CA ALA A 49 -0.25 -3.43 16.61
C ALA A 49 -1.42 -2.47 16.93
N ALA A 50 -1.61 -2.13 18.21
CA ALA A 50 -2.66 -1.22 18.65
C ALA A 50 -2.52 0.20 18.06
N VAL A 51 -1.30 0.71 17.93
CA VAL A 51 -1.04 2.05 17.37
C VAL A 51 -1.31 2.05 15.87
N LEU A 52 -0.82 1.03 15.15
CA LEU A 52 -1.06 0.90 13.72
C LEU A 52 -2.56 0.81 13.42
N ASP A 53 -3.25 -0.02 14.17
CA ASP A 53 -4.68 -0.25 14.02
C ASP A 53 -5.50 1.01 14.32
N GLN A 54 -5.22 1.72 15.41
CA GLN A 54 -5.89 2.99 15.71
C GLN A 54 -5.69 4.03 14.59
N ARG A 55 -4.49 4.08 13.99
CA ARG A 55 -4.22 4.98 12.86
C ARG A 55 -4.98 4.58 11.59
N ILE A 56 -5.10 3.29 11.31
CA ILE A 56 -5.90 2.77 10.20
C ILE A 56 -7.39 3.13 10.40
N ARG A 57 -7.94 2.91 11.59
CA ARG A 57 -9.33 3.27 11.92
C ARG A 57 -9.59 4.75 11.69
N ARG A 58 -8.74 5.62 12.23
CA ARG A 58 -8.85 7.08 12.02
C ARG A 58 -8.79 7.48 10.55
N MET A 59 -7.86 6.91 9.77
CA MET A 59 -7.74 7.18 8.33
C MET A 59 -8.93 6.69 7.49
N ASN A 60 -9.77 5.84 8.08
CA ASN A 60 -11.00 5.31 7.48
C ASN A 60 -12.27 5.87 8.15
N GLN A 61 -12.15 6.87 9.03
CA GLN A 61 -13.27 7.48 9.75
C GLN A 61 -14.10 6.46 10.56
N LEU A 62 -13.42 5.43 11.06
CA LEU A 62 -14.00 4.41 11.94
C LEU A 62 -13.78 4.80 13.41
N ALA A 63 -14.65 4.34 14.30
CA ALA A 63 -14.47 4.52 15.75
C ALA A 63 -13.11 3.94 16.18
N GLY A 64 -12.38 4.74 16.97
CA GLY A 64 -10.98 4.51 17.34
C GLY A 64 -10.79 3.49 18.44
#